data_AF-A0A951QIL6-F1
#
_entry.id   AF-A0A951QIL6-F1
#
_cell.length_a   1.000
_cell.length_b   1.000
_cell.length_c   1.000
_cell.angle_alpha   90.00
_cell.angle_beta   90.00
_cell.angle_gamma   90.00
#
_symmetry.space_group_name_H-M   'P 1'
#
loop_
_entity.id
_entity.type
_entity.pdbx_description
1 polymer ?
#
loop_
_entity_poly.entity_id
_entity_poly.type
_entity_poly.pdbx_seq_one_letter_code
_entity_poly.pdbx_strand_id
1 'polypeptide(L)'
;MRKIMRIVSFEQAIKIKPDYHDAWSNRGNALRKLERYEEAIASYDQAIKFKPDFYQAWCNRGFTLNELEKYEEAMKNLPKQLKPNTKFRYNKTVPVSAPV
;
A
#
# COMPACT_ATOMS: atom_id res chain seq x y z
N MET A 1 -12.65 10.69 3.47
CA MET A 1 -12.45 11.31 2.14
C MET A 1 -10.99 11.73 1.86
N ARG A 2 -10.29 12.49 2.72
CA ARG A 2 -8.90 12.97 2.43
C ARG A 2 -7.85 11.87 2.20
N LYS A 3 -7.99 10.68 2.80
CA LYS A 3 -7.00 9.59 2.68
C LYS A 3 -7.01 8.91 1.29
N ILE A 4 -8.18 8.80 0.65
CA ILE A 4 -8.36 8.15 -0.67
C ILE A 4 -7.80 9.04 -1.78
N MET A 5 -8.03 10.35 -1.69
CA MET A 5 -7.56 11.33 -2.66
C MET A 5 -6.03 11.30 -2.84
N ARG A 6 -5.28 11.05 -1.76
CA ARG A 6 -3.81 10.94 -1.82
C ARG A 6 -3.33 9.79 -2.68
N ILE A 7 -3.99 8.62 -2.62
CA ILE A 7 -3.59 7.45 -3.41
C ILE A 7 -3.83 7.72 -4.90
N VAL A 8 -4.98 8.30 -5.24
CA VAL A 8 -5.32 8.66 -6.62
C VAL A 8 -4.31 9.66 -7.20
N SER A 9 -3.88 10.65 -6.42
CA SER A 9 -2.84 11.60 -6.84
C SER A 9 -1.50 10.91 -7.12
N PHE A 10 -1.09 9.92 -6.32
CA PHE A 10 0.13 9.17 -6.60
C PHE A 10 0.00 8.25 -7.82
N GLU A 11 -1.17 7.66 -8.05
CA GLU A 11 -1.42 6.86 -9.25
C GLU A 11 -1.36 7.70 -10.53
N GLN A 12 -1.84 8.95 -10.50
CA GLN A 12 -1.64 9.89 -11.60
C GLN A 12 -0.16 10.25 -11.80
N ALA A 13 0.57 10.54 -10.71
CA ALA A 13 2.00 10.83 -10.79
C ALA A 13 2.78 9.66 -11.40
N ILE A 14 2.46 8.42 -11.01
CA ILE A 14 3.05 7.20 -11.57
C ILE A 14 2.70 7.00 -13.04
N LYS A 15 1.48 7.35 -13.48
CA LYS A 15 1.10 7.29 -14.90
C LYS A 15 1.90 8.27 -15.75
N ILE A 16 2.18 9.45 -15.23
CA ILE A 16 2.95 10.49 -15.94
C ILE A 16 4.44 10.13 -15.93
N LYS A 17 4.95 9.67 -14.78
CA LYS A 17 6.35 9.34 -14.60
C LYS A 17 6.50 8.01 -13.83
N PRO A 18 6.52 6.87 -14.53
CA PRO A 18 6.56 5.55 -13.90
C PRO A 18 7.83 5.27 -13.08
N ASP A 19 8.95 5.92 -13.41
CA ASP A 19 10.24 5.78 -12.73
C ASP A 19 10.40 6.73 -11.54
N TYR A 20 9.34 7.45 -11.14
CA TYR A 20 9.40 8.37 -10.02
C TYR A 20 9.31 7.65 -8.66
N HIS A 21 10.46 7.21 -8.17
CA HIS A 21 10.60 6.48 -6.89
C HIS A 21 9.95 7.18 -5.69
N ASP A 22 9.95 8.52 -5.60
CA ASP A 22 9.29 9.25 -4.52
C ASP A 22 7.76 9.09 -4.55
N ALA A 23 7.14 9.06 -5.75
CA ALA A 23 5.70 8.82 -5.86
C ALA A 23 5.33 7.40 -5.40
N TRP A 24 6.15 6.41 -5.76
CA TRP A 24 5.99 5.03 -5.30
C TRP A 24 6.13 4.89 -3.78
N SER A 25 7.14 5.51 -3.18
CA SER A 25 7.33 5.51 -1.72
C SER A 25 6.20 6.23 -0.98
N ASN A 26 5.73 7.36 -1.52
CA ASN A 26 4.61 8.09 -0.94
C ASN A 26 3.27 7.36 -1.08
N ARG A 27 3.07 6.62 -2.17
CA ARG A 27 1.94 5.69 -2.33
C ARG A 27 2.00 4.59 -1.28
N GLY A 28 3.17 3.97 -1.07
CA GLY A 28 3.39 3.00 0.00
C GLY A 28 3.02 3.54 1.38
N ASN A 29 3.48 4.75 1.70
CA ASN A 29 3.18 5.41 2.98
C ASN A 29 1.67 5.66 3.17
N ALA A 30 0.96 6.03 2.10
CA ALA A 30 -0.48 6.24 2.15
C ALA A 30 -1.23 4.91 2.35
N LEU A 31 -0.81 3.84 1.67
CA LEU A 31 -1.39 2.50 1.79
C LEU A 31 -1.14 1.88 3.17
N ARG A 32 0.06 2.05 3.73
CA ARG A 32 0.39 1.61 5.10
C ARG A 32 -0.51 2.27 6.14
N LYS A 33 -0.78 3.57 6.00
CA LYS A 33 -1.73 4.32 6.86
C LYS A 33 -3.20 3.89 6.70
N LEU A 34 -3.50 3.09 5.69
CA LEU A 34 -4.80 2.46 5.46
C LEU A 34 -4.78 0.97 5.82
N GLU A 35 -3.70 0.49 6.43
CA GLU A 35 -3.51 -0.93 6.80
C GLU A 35 -3.55 -1.88 5.59
N ARG A 36 -3.29 -1.35 4.39
CA ARG A 36 -3.14 -2.12 3.14
C ARG A 36 -1.67 -2.50 2.96
N TYR A 37 -1.17 -3.29 3.90
CA TYR A 37 0.25 -3.54 4.06
C TYR A 37 0.88 -4.21 2.83
N GLU A 38 0.22 -5.19 2.21
CA GLU A 38 0.74 -5.91 1.04
C GLU A 38 0.91 -4.97 -0.17
N GLU A 39 -0.06 -4.07 -0.40
CA GLU A 39 0.02 -3.09 -1.48
C GLU A 39 1.02 -1.97 -1.19
N ALA A 40 1.22 -1.64 0.09
CA ALA A 40 2.26 -0.73 0.51
C ALA A 40 3.65 -1.30 0.21
N ILE A 41 3.88 -2.57 0.57
CA ILE A 41 5.13 -3.31 0.27
C ILE A 41 5.40 -3.30 -1.23
N ALA A 42 4.42 -3.67 -2.06
CA ALA A 42 4.57 -3.65 -3.51
C ALA A 42 4.94 -2.26 -4.06
N SER A 43 4.44 -1.19 -3.44
CA SER A 43 4.81 0.19 -3.83
C SER A 43 6.24 0.53 -3.44
N TYR A 44 6.71 0.10 -2.26
CA TYR A 44 8.12 0.29 -1.87
C TYR A 44 9.07 -0.53 -2.74
N ASP A 45 8.68 -1.75 -3.14
CA ASP A 45 9.45 -2.58 -4.07
C ASP A 45 9.66 -1.88 -5.42
N GLN A 46 8.63 -1.19 -5.94
CA GLN A 46 8.79 -0.37 -7.15
C GLN A 46 9.73 0.82 -6.91
N ALA A 47 9.62 1.51 -5.77
CA ALA A 47 10.54 2.60 -5.44
C ALA A 47 12.00 2.13 -5.39
N ILE A 48 12.26 0.98 -4.78
CA ILE A 48 13.58 0.33 -4.70
C ILE A 48 14.05 -0.11 -6.09
N LYS A 49 13.17 -0.66 -6.92
CA LYS A 49 13.50 -1.08 -8.30
C LYS A 49 14.01 0.09 -9.13
N PHE A 50 13.37 1.26 -9.02
CA PHE A 50 13.78 2.46 -9.76
C PHE A 50 14.95 3.20 -9.10
N LYS A 51 15.08 3.11 -7.78
CA LYS A 51 16.16 3.71 -7.01
C LYS A 51 16.65 2.78 -5.89
N PRO A 52 17.60 1.88 -6.19
CA PRO A 52 18.07 0.88 -5.22
C PRO A 52 18.74 1.46 -3.98
N ASP A 53 19.38 2.63 -4.11
CA ASP A 53 20.02 3.39 -3.03
C ASP A 53 19.02 4.22 -2.20
N PHE A 54 17.72 4.13 -2.48
CA PHE A 54 16.71 4.86 -1.73
C PHE A 54 16.41 4.22 -0.37
N TYR A 55 17.29 4.49 0.60
CA TYR A 55 17.24 3.94 1.96
C TYR A 55 15.87 4.09 2.64
N GLN A 56 15.18 5.20 2.39
CA GLN A 56 13.85 5.44 2.96
C GLN A 56 12.81 4.40 2.51
N ALA A 57 12.86 3.93 1.27
CA ALA A 57 11.96 2.89 0.79
C ALA A 57 12.26 1.53 1.44
N TRP A 58 13.54 1.19 1.63
CA TRP A 58 13.95 -0.02 2.36
C TRP A 58 13.48 -0.01 3.82
N CYS A 59 13.70 1.09 4.54
CA CYS A 59 13.24 1.26 5.91
C CYS A 59 11.72 1.12 6.02
N ASN A 60 10.98 1.84 5.17
CA ASN A 60 9.52 1.77 5.19
C ASN A 60 8.99 0.40 4.83
N ARG A 61 9.62 -0.30 3.88
CA ARG A 61 9.30 -1.69 3.56
C ARG A 61 9.49 -2.61 4.76
N GLY A 62 10.62 -2.51 5.45
CA GLY A 62 10.91 -3.30 6.66
C GLY A 62 9.89 -3.05 7.79
N PHE A 63 9.56 -1.78 8.05
CA PHE A 63 8.51 -1.45 9.04
C PHE A 63 7.15 -2.03 8.66
N THR A 64 6.80 -1.98 7.39
CA THR A 64 5.51 -2.47 6.89
C THR A 64 5.41 -3.99 6.95
N LEU A 65 6.52 -4.70 6.72
CA LEU A 65 6.59 -6.16 6.90
C LEU A 65 6.35 -6.57 8.35
N ASN A 66 6.97 -5.87 9.30
CA ASN A 66 6.73 -6.11 10.72
C ASN A 66 5.28 -5.80 11.14
N GLU A 67 4.66 -4.77 10.56
CA GLU A 67 3.24 -4.46 10.80
C GLU A 67 2.32 -5.55 10.23
N LEU A 68 2.63 -6.07 9.02
CA LEU A 68 1.88 -7.15 8.40
C LEU A 68 1.94 -8.44 9.23
N GLU A 69 3.14 -8.84 9.69
CA GLU A 69 3.31 -10.04 10.52
C GLU A 69 2.50 -9.94 11.81
N LYS A 70 2.62 -8.82 12.54
CA LYS A 70 1.85 -8.58 13.77
C LYS A 70 0.34 -8.57 13.50
N TYR A 71 -0.08 -8.03 12.36
CA TYR A 71 -1.48 -8.02 11.95
C TYR A 71 -1.98 -9.44 11.66
N GLU A 72 -1.20 -10.26 10.95
CA GLU A 72 -1.54 -11.65 10.66
C GLU A 72 -1.59 -12.51 11.93
N GLU A 73 -0.65 -12.33 12.87
CA GLU A 73 -0.67 -12.97 14.18
C GLU A 73 -1.91 -12.59 14.98
N ALA A 74 -2.24 -11.29 15.04
CA ALA A 74 -3.46 -10.81 15.70
C ALA A 74 -4.71 -11.45 15.08
N MET A 75 -4.77 -11.50 13.74
CA MET A 75 -5.86 -12.13 12.99
C MET A 75 -5.96 -13.64 13.22
N LYS A 76 -4.84 -14.32 13.46
CA LYS A 76 -4.81 -15.74 13.79
C LYS A 76 -5.42 -15.99 15.17
N ASN A 77 -5.01 -15.20 16.16
CA ASN A 77 -5.40 -15.33 17.57
C ASN A 77 -6.78 -14.76 17.91
N LEU A 78 -7.38 -13.94 17.04
CA LEU A 78 -8.74 -13.42 17.24
C LEU A 78 -9.79 -14.54 17.27
N PRO A 79 -10.74 -14.52 18.22
CA PRO A 79 -11.92 -15.38 18.19
C PRO A 79 -12.65 -15.25 16.85
N LYS A 80 -13.18 -16.36 16.30
CA LYS A 80 -13.80 -16.39 14.96
C LYS A 80 -14.86 -15.28 14.75
N GLN A 81 -15.59 -14.92 15.79
CA GLN A 81 -16.67 -13.91 15.76
C GLN A 81 -16.15 -12.46 15.72
N LEU A 82 -14.89 -12.24 16.11
CA LEU A 82 -14.22 -10.93 16.14
C LEU A 82 -13.26 -10.74 14.95
N LYS A 83 -13.11 -11.76 14.09
CA LYS A 83 -12.33 -11.59 12.86
C LYS A 83 -13.08 -10.63 11.93
N PRO A 84 -12.47 -9.53 11.49
CA PRO A 84 -13.11 -8.59 10.57
C PRO A 84 -13.61 -9.34 9.34
N ASN A 85 -14.88 -9.13 8.99
CA ASN A 85 -15.48 -9.67 7.79
C ASN A 85 -14.69 -9.12 6.59
N THR A 86 -13.90 -9.97 5.94
CA THR A 86 -12.92 -9.61 4.91
C THR A 86 -13.52 -8.99 3.64
N LYS A 87 -14.85 -8.80 3.59
CA LYS A 87 -15.54 -7.96 2.59
C LYS A 87 -15.12 -6.48 2.61
N PHE A 88 -14.46 -5.99 3.67
CA PHE A 88 -13.96 -4.61 3.74
C PHE A 88 -12.50 -4.42 3.30
N ARG A 89 -11.84 -5.46 2.75
CA ARG A 89 -10.70 -5.24 1.85
C ARG A 89 -11.25 -4.61 0.57
N TYR A 90 -11.30 -3.27 0.55
CA TYR A 90 -11.85 -2.43 -0.54
C TYR A 90 -11.71 -3.11 -1.91
N ASN A 91 -12.84 -3.54 -2.47
CA ASN A 91 -13.09 -4.20 -3.77
C ASN A 91 -11.88 -4.39 -4.70
N LYS A 92 -11.46 -5.65 -4.89
CA LYS A 92 -10.70 -6.13 -6.06
C LYS A 92 -11.50 -6.11 -7.38
N THR A 93 -12.70 -5.53 -7.42
CA THR A 93 -13.66 -5.66 -8.54
C THR A 93 -14.18 -4.35 -9.12
N VAL A 94 -13.56 -3.20 -8.81
CA VAL A 94 -13.78 -2.03 -9.68
C VAL A 94 -12.63 -2.00 -10.68
N PRO A 95 -12.81 -2.54 -11.91
CA PRO A 95 -11.83 -2.31 -12.95
C PRO A 95 -11.69 -0.80 -13.14
N VAL A 96 -10.46 -0.32 -13.02
CA VAL A 96 -10.08 1.03 -13.44
C VAL A 96 -10.09 1.05 -14.97
N SER A 97 -11.29 1.09 -15.55
CA SER A 97 -11.58 1.36 -16.95
C SER A 97 -12.96 2.01 -16.97
N ALA A 98 -13.20 3.21 -17.49
CA ALA A 98 -12.41 4.10 -18.33
C ALA A 98 -13.02 5.52 -18.16
N PRO A 99 -12.35 6.59 -18.63
CA PRO A 99 -12.92 7.94 -18.62
C PRO A 99 -14.00 8.06 -19.70
N VAL A 100 -15.18 8.59 -19.36
CA VAL A 100 -15.82 9.84 -19.81
C VAL A 100 -17.04 10.04 -18.91
#